data_AF-M7STI3-F1
#
_entry.id   AF-M7STI3-F1
#
_cell.length_a   1.000
_cell.length_b   1.000
_cell.length_c   1.000
_cell.angle_alpha   90.00
_cell.angle_beta   90.00
_cell.angle_gamma   90.00
#
_symmetry.space_group_name_H-M   'P 1'
#
loop_
_entity.id
_entity.type
_entity.pdbx_description
1 polymer ?
#
loop_
_entity_poly.entity_id
_entity_poly.type
_entity_poly.pdbx_seq_one_letter_code
_entity_poly.pdbx_strand_id
1 'polypeptide(L)'
;MFGGIKATFLTDYVHTVVILVIIMIFALTAYATGTELGSPSVVYDRLVNAAALHPVEGNAGGSYLTMKSQQGAIFFVINIVGNFGTVFMDNGYYNKAIAASPVHALPGYIMGGLAWFAIPWLCATTMGLSALALEGSPSFPTYPNRMAAADVTAGLVLPYAAVGLLGRAGAICTLIMIFMAVTSATSAQLIAVSSIFTYDIYQTYINPIASGTRLIAMSHASVVAYGLIMAGFSVGLYYAGISMGWLYLWMGVMISAAVIPATLTLFWKRQNRIAAACSPVLGLICALVAWTVTCYKKFDGVLSVDNLGSDMPMLAGNVVALLSPVVFIPVFTYGFGADNYDWASMAAIKQADDVDPSAIVAAVETGSGERAGFVIVAPEQDMVKLNKASRLAKWLTVFMAISFLVLWPMPMYGSAYVFSKPFFTGWVVVGIIWLFGSAIAVGLFPLWEGRKSMARVFKGMLGKGTKTQTVETVGKSLESEEPAAEPEKKE
;
A
#
# COMPACT_ATOMS: atom_id res chain seq x y z
N MET A 1 -18.16 10.83 4.91
CA MET A 1 -19.33 11.58 5.44
C MET A 1 -19.84 11.01 6.75
N PHE A 2 -20.17 9.71 6.87
CA PHE A 2 -20.78 9.19 8.11
C PHE A 2 -19.86 8.30 8.97
N GLY A 3 -18.90 7.60 8.37
CA GLY A 3 -18.12 6.58 9.08
C GLY A 3 -16.74 7.01 9.61
N GLY A 4 -16.11 8.01 8.99
CA GLY A 4 -14.74 8.42 9.32
C GLY A 4 -13.71 7.27 9.23
N ILE A 5 -12.52 7.48 9.79
CA ILE A 5 -11.41 6.52 9.73
C ILE A 5 -11.71 5.17 10.41
N LYS A 6 -12.51 5.19 11.49
CA LYS A 6 -12.87 3.98 12.25
C LYS A 6 -13.77 3.04 11.45
N ALA A 7 -14.77 3.57 10.76
CA ALA A 7 -15.62 2.74 9.90
C ALA A 7 -14.83 2.18 8.72
N THR A 8 -13.91 2.98 8.14
CA THR A 8 -13.02 2.52 7.07
C THR A 8 -12.21 1.31 7.49
N PHE A 9 -11.64 1.28 8.70
CA PHE A 9 -10.95 0.07 9.19
C PHE A 9 -11.83 -1.17 9.22
N LEU A 10 -13.07 -1.04 9.71
CA LEU A 10 -13.99 -2.17 9.79
C LEU A 10 -14.44 -2.65 8.41
N THR A 11 -14.74 -1.72 7.49
CA THR A 11 -15.12 -2.08 6.12
C THR A 11 -13.95 -2.68 5.35
N ASP A 12 -12.74 -2.15 5.51
CA ASP A 12 -11.52 -2.67 4.88
C ASP A 12 -11.24 -4.11 5.30
N TYR A 13 -11.48 -4.43 6.58
CA TYR A 13 -11.40 -5.79 7.08
C TYR A 13 -12.39 -6.72 6.37
N VAL A 14 -13.67 -6.33 6.28
CA VAL A 14 -14.69 -7.14 5.60
C VAL A 14 -14.37 -7.31 4.11
N HIS A 15 -13.97 -6.24 3.43
CA HIS A 15 -13.54 -6.27 2.02
C HIS A 15 -12.41 -7.28 1.82
N THR A 16 -11.40 -7.25 2.71
CA THR A 16 -10.24 -8.15 2.65
C THR A 16 -10.64 -9.61 2.83
N VAL A 17 -11.53 -9.92 3.78
CA VAL A 17 -12.03 -11.29 4.00
C VAL A 17 -12.75 -11.82 2.76
N VAL A 18 -13.61 -11.02 2.14
CA VAL A 18 -14.33 -11.42 0.92
C VAL A 18 -13.35 -11.70 -0.23
N ILE A 19 -12.35 -10.83 -0.43
CA ILE A 19 -11.32 -11.01 -1.46
C ILE A 19 -10.53 -12.31 -1.22
N LEU A 20 -10.10 -12.57 0.02
CA LEU A 20 -9.36 -13.79 0.37
C LEU A 20 -10.15 -15.06 0.08
N VAL A 21 -11.44 -15.08 0.41
CA VAL A 21 -12.33 -16.22 0.11
C VAL A 21 -12.41 -16.45 -1.39
N ILE A 22 -12.57 -15.39 -2.20
CA ILE A 22 -12.70 -15.54 -3.66
C ILE A 22 -11.38 -16.01 -4.29
N ILE A 23 -10.22 -15.49 -3.85
CA ILE A 23 -8.91 -15.96 -4.34
C ILE A 23 -8.71 -17.43 -3.99
N MET A 24 -9.15 -17.86 -2.80
CA MET A 24 -9.09 -19.25 -2.38
C MET A 24 -9.99 -20.14 -3.25
N ILE A 25 -11.20 -19.68 -3.59
CA ILE A 25 -12.08 -20.38 -4.54
C ILE A 25 -11.34 -20.56 -5.87
N PHE A 26 -10.80 -19.50 -6.45
CA PHE A 26 -10.09 -19.59 -7.73
C PHE A 26 -8.87 -20.52 -7.67
N ALA A 27 -8.06 -20.42 -6.63
CA ALA A 27 -6.88 -21.28 -6.47
C ALA A 27 -7.27 -22.77 -6.33
N LEU A 28 -8.26 -23.08 -5.50
CA LEU A 28 -8.69 -24.47 -5.30
C LEU A 28 -9.41 -25.02 -6.54
N THR A 29 -10.18 -24.20 -7.26
CA THR A 29 -10.79 -24.63 -8.53
C THR A 29 -9.72 -24.90 -9.59
N ALA A 30 -8.73 -24.02 -9.75
CA ALA A 30 -7.68 -24.20 -10.76
C ALA A 30 -6.81 -25.44 -10.46
N TYR A 31 -6.53 -25.70 -9.18
CA TYR A 31 -5.47 -26.64 -8.79
C TYR A 31 -5.93 -27.87 -7.99
N ALA A 32 -7.22 -28.03 -7.68
CA ALA A 32 -7.67 -29.19 -6.90
C ALA A 32 -9.03 -29.77 -7.30
N THR A 33 -10.03 -28.94 -7.60
CA THR A 33 -11.42 -29.40 -7.70
C THR A 33 -12.14 -29.05 -9.01
N GLY A 34 -11.61 -28.14 -9.81
CA GLY A 34 -12.26 -27.69 -11.05
C GLY A 34 -12.28 -28.75 -12.14
N THR A 35 -13.35 -28.77 -12.93
CA THR A 35 -13.49 -29.71 -14.06
C THR A 35 -12.62 -29.34 -15.25
N GLU A 36 -12.34 -28.05 -15.43
CA GLU A 36 -11.58 -27.53 -16.58
C GLU A 36 -10.06 -27.70 -16.43
N LEU A 37 -9.53 -27.55 -15.21
CA LEU A 37 -8.10 -27.72 -14.89
C LEU A 37 -7.90 -28.77 -13.78
N GLY A 38 -8.31 -28.44 -12.55
CA GLY A 38 -8.46 -29.39 -11.44
C GLY A 38 -7.18 -29.94 -10.80
N SER A 39 -5.99 -29.69 -11.37
CA SER A 39 -4.72 -30.08 -10.74
C SER A 39 -3.54 -29.25 -11.28
N PRO A 40 -2.45 -29.05 -10.50
CA PRO A 40 -1.27 -28.34 -10.98
C PRO A 40 -0.63 -29.04 -12.18
N SER A 41 -0.71 -30.38 -12.24
CA SER A 41 -0.20 -31.17 -13.36
C SER A 41 -0.92 -30.87 -14.67
N VAL A 42 -2.26 -30.77 -14.65
CA VAL A 42 -3.05 -30.42 -15.85
C VAL A 42 -2.74 -28.99 -16.28
N VAL A 43 -2.66 -28.04 -15.35
CA VAL A 43 -2.27 -26.66 -15.68
C VAL A 43 -0.88 -26.62 -16.32
N TYR A 44 0.09 -27.31 -15.73
CA TYR A 44 1.45 -27.42 -16.27
C TYR A 44 1.45 -27.97 -17.70
N ASP A 45 0.78 -29.09 -17.95
CA ASP A 45 0.77 -29.74 -19.26
C ASP A 45 0.14 -28.83 -20.32
N ARG A 46 -0.93 -28.11 -19.98
CA ARG A 46 -1.55 -27.13 -20.87
C ARG A 46 -0.65 -25.94 -21.16
N LEU A 47 0.09 -25.43 -20.16
CA LEU A 47 1.04 -24.33 -20.34
C LEU A 47 2.23 -24.74 -21.21
N VAL A 48 2.74 -25.96 -21.07
CA VAL A 48 3.80 -26.49 -21.93
C VAL A 48 3.30 -26.60 -23.38
N ASN A 49 2.09 -27.11 -23.59
CA ASN A 49 1.49 -27.16 -24.92
C ASN A 49 1.25 -25.75 -25.50
N ALA A 50 0.77 -24.81 -24.68
CA ALA A 50 0.60 -23.42 -25.09
C ALA A 50 1.94 -22.77 -25.48
N ALA A 51 3.03 -23.05 -24.74
CA ALA A 51 4.36 -22.55 -25.08
C ALA A 51 4.91 -23.16 -26.37
N ALA A 52 4.57 -24.42 -26.68
CA ALA A 52 4.95 -25.05 -27.93
C ALA A 52 4.24 -24.44 -29.15
N LEU A 53 2.97 -24.05 -28.99
CA LEU A 53 2.19 -23.40 -30.05
C LEU A 53 2.52 -21.91 -30.18
N HIS A 54 2.73 -21.24 -29.05
CA HIS A 54 2.88 -19.79 -28.95
C HIS A 54 4.00 -19.47 -27.96
N PRO A 55 5.27 -19.65 -28.35
CA PRO A 55 6.41 -19.34 -27.50
C PRO A 55 6.51 -17.84 -27.23
N VAL A 56 6.92 -17.46 -26.02
CA VAL A 56 7.10 -16.07 -25.62
C VAL A 56 8.54 -15.61 -25.90
N GLU A 57 8.70 -14.60 -26.75
CA GLU A 57 10.01 -14.03 -27.04
C GLU A 57 10.67 -13.45 -25.79
N GLY A 58 11.96 -13.72 -25.62
CA GLY A 58 12.74 -13.28 -24.45
C GLY A 58 12.52 -14.12 -23.18
N ASN A 59 11.66 -15.14 -23.22
CA ASN A 59 11.55 -16.13 -22.15
C ASN A 59 12.52 -17.31 -22.37
N ALA A 60 13.00 -17.92 -21.28
CA ALA A 60 13.81 -19.15 -21.38
C ALA A 60 13.02 -20.27 -22.07
N GLY A 61 13.52 -20.71 -23.23
CA GLY A 61 12.86 -21.74 -24.07
C GLY A 61 11.46 -21.34 -24.56
N GLY A 62 11.12 -20.04 -24.58
CA GLY A 62 9.77 -19.58 -24.91
C GLY A 62 8.70 -19.93 -23.87
N SER A 63 9.10 -20.46 -22.71
CA SER A 63 8.20 -21.03 -21.71
C SER A 63 7.43 -19.97 -20.91
N TYR A 64 6.17 -20.27 -20.57
CA TYR A 64 5.39 -19.51 -19.58
C TYR A 64 5.80 -19.84 -18.12
N LEU A 65 6.59 -20.90 -17.93
CA LEU A 65 6.97 -21.47 -16.64
C LEU A 65 8.44 -21.15 -16.32
N THR A 66 8.81 -19.88 -16.37
CA THR A 66 10.17 -19.43 -16.05
C THR A 66 10.17 -18.02 -15.47
N MET A 67 11.11 -17.74 -14.58
CA MET A 67 11.36 -16.38 -14.10
C MET A 67 12.25 -15.58 -15.06
N LYS A 68 12.94 -16.24 -16.01
CA LYS A 68 13.73 -15.57 -17.05
C LYS A 68 12.77 -15.05 -18.13
N SER A 69 12.26 -13.84 -17.92
CA SER A 69 11.42 -13.10 -18.88
C SER A 69 11.93 -11.67 -19.06
N GLN A 70 12.23 -11.27 -20.30
CA GLN A 70 12.73 -9.93 -20.57
C GLN A 70 11.70 -8.85 -20.24
N GLN A 71 10.46 -8.98 -20.72
CA GLN A 71 9.37 -8.05 -20.39
C GLN A 71 9.04 -8.11 -18.89
N GLY A 72 9.04 -9.30 -18.29
CA GLY A 72 8.86 -9.46 -16.84
C GLY A 72 9.91 -8.71 -16.01
N ALA A 73 11.17 -8.69 -16.44
CA ALA A 73 12.23 -7.94 -15.75
C ALA A 73 12.07 -6.42 -15.90
N ILE A 74 11.66 -5.94 -17.07
CA ILE A 74 11.38 -4.51 -17.28
C ILE A 74 10.19 -4.08 -16.42
N PHE A 75 9.10 -4.85 -16.47
CA PHE A 75 7.93 -4.64 -15.63
C PHE A 75 8.29 -4.68 -14.14
N PHE A 76 9.14 -5.61 -13.70
CA PHE A 76 9.60 -5.69 -12.32
C PHE A 76 10.25 -4.39 -11.84
N VAL A 77 11.13 -3.79 -12.65
CA VAL A 77 11.77 -2.51 -12.30
C VAL A 77 10.76 -1.36 -12.29
N ILE A 78 9.92 -1.25 -13.34
CA ILE A 78 8.86 -0.22 -13.39
C ILE A 78 7.97 -0.33 -12.14
N ASN A 79 7.59 -1.55 -11.79
CA ASN A 79 6.63 -1.80 -10.74
C ASN A 79 7.23 -1.57 -9.34
N ILE A 80 8.51 -1.87 -9.12
CA ILE A 80 9.21 -1.47 -7.88
C ILE A 80 9.16 0.05 -7.73
N VAL A 81 9.54 0.78 -8.77
CA VAL A 81 9.61 2.23 -8.72
C VAL A 81 8.24 2.85 -8.52
N GLY A 82 7.23 2.38 -9.27
CA GLY A 82 5.84 2.82 -9.14
C GLY A 82 5.29 2.56 -7.75
N ASN A 83 5.47 1.36 -7.19
CA ASN A 83 4.95 1.04 -5.87
C ASN A 83 5.65 1.78 -4.73
N PHE A 84 6.94 2.09 -4.86
CA PHE A 84 7.59 2.99 -3.90
C PHE A 84 6.88 4.35 -3.88
N GLY A 85 6.58 4.88 -5.06
CA GLY A 85 5.80 6.10 -5.21
C GLY A 85 4.42 6.00 -4.56
N THR A 86 3.64 4.97 -4.91
CA THR A 86 2.27 4.83 -4.41
C THR A 86 2.19 4.57 -2.91
N VAL A 87 3.19 3.94 -2.29
CA VAL A 87 3.15 3.68 -0.84
C VAL A 87 3.69 4.86 -0.04
N PHE A 88 4.84 5.43 -0.44
CA PHE A 88 5.46 6.51 0.34
C PHE A 88 4.75 7.85 0.16
N MET A 89 4.07 8.08 -0.97
CA MET A 89 3.39 9.35 -1.23
C MET A 89 1.89 9.32 -0.93
N ASP A 90 1.36 8.18 -0.49
CA ASP A 90 -0.06 8.04 -0.18
C ASP A 90 -0.31 8.26 1.31
N ASN A 91 -0.93 9.39 1.62
CA ASN A 91 -1.29 9.80 2.97
C ASN A 91 -2.28 8.81 3.63
N GLY A 92 -2.98 7.98 2.87
CA GLY A 92 -3.81 6.89 3.39
C GLY A 92 -3.03 5.89 4.24
N TYR A 93 -1.77 5.58 3.88
CA TYR A 93 -0.92 4.72 4.69
C TYR A 93 -0.49 5.40 6.00
N TYR A 94 -0.12 6.68 5.94
CA TYR A 94 0.30 7.45 7.11
C TYR A 94 -0.84 7.64 8.10
N ASN A 95 -2.04 8.00 7.62
CA ASN A 95 -3.24 8.13 8.44
C ASN A 95 -3.55 6.83 9.20
N LYS A 96 -3.38 5.67 8.55
CA LYS A 96 -3.57 4.36 9.20
C LYS A 96 -2.45 4.04 10.20
N ALA A 97 -1.20 4.39 9.87
CA ALA A 97 -0.04 4.18 10.73
C ALA A 97 -0.16 4.97 12.05
N ILE A 98 -0.51 6.25 11.95
CA ILE A 98 -0.62 7.18 13.09
C ILE A 98 -1.79 6.81 14.00
N ALA A 99 -2.86 6.24 13.44
CA ALA A 99 -4.00 5.75 14.21
C ALA A 99 -3.69 4.47 15.03
N ALA A 100 -2.58 3.77 14.74
CA ALA A 100 -2.19 2.57 15.47
C ALA A 100 -1.32 2.93 16.69
N SER A 101 -1.47 2.18 17.79
CA SER A 101 -0.60 2.39 18.95
C SER A 101 0.87 2.06 18.60
N PRO A 102 1.86 2.84 19.05
CA PRO A 102 3.25 2.63 18.65
C PRO A 102 3.83 1.25 19.03
N VAL A 103 3.37 0.67 20.15
CA VAL A 103 3.84 -0.64 20.64
C VAL A 103 3.30 -1.80 19.79
N HIS A 104 2.09 -1.66 19.23
CA HIS A 104 1.46 -2.70 18.40
C HIS A 104 1.67 -2.50 16.89
N ALA A 105 2.14 -1.32 16.47
CA ALA A 105 2.35 -1.01 15.05
C ALA A 105 3.36 -1.96 14.40
N LEU A 106 4.56 -2.14 14.97
CA LEU A 106 5.62 -2.91 14.32
C LEU A 106 5.26 -4.39 14.09
N PRO A 107 4.79 -5.16 15.10
CA PRO A 107 4.37 -6.55 14.88
C PRO A 107 3.22 -6.65 13.87
N GLY A 108 2.27 -5.72 13.90
CA GLY A 108 1.16 -5.64 12.95
C GLY A 108 1.65 -5.42 11.51
N TYR A 109 2.60 -4.51 11.29
CA TYR A 109 3.20 -4.28 9.98
C TYR A 109 3.95 -5.51 9.44
N ILE A 110 4.68 -6.24 10.28
CA ILE A 110 5.41 -7.44 9.86
C ILE A 110 4.43 -8.55 9.47
N MET A 111 3.45 -8.82 10.34
CA MET A 111 2.44 -9.86 10.09
C MET A 111 1.59 -9.52 8.86
N GLY A 112 1.12 -8.27 8.77
CA GLY A 112 0.35 -7.78 7.64
C GLY A 112 1.15 -7.80 6.34
N GLY A 113 2.41 -7.38 6.35
CA GLY A 113 3.28 -7.40 5.17
C GLY A 113 3.55 -8.81 4.63
N LEU A 114 3.82 -9.76 5.53
CA LEU A 114 4.03 -11.17 5.15
C LEU A 114 2.75 -11.85 4.69
N ALA A 115 1.60 -11.55 5.32
CA ALA A 115 0.31 -12.07 4.89
C ALA A 115 -0.15 -11.45 3.55
N TRP A 116 0.21 -10.18 3.31
CA TRP A 116 -0.18 -9.50 2.09
C TRP A 116 0.49 -10.12 0.86
N PHE A 117 1.78 -10.49 0.92
CA PHE A 117 2.53 -11.01 -0.23
C PHE A 117 1.87 -12.24 -0.90
N ALA A 118 1.25 -13.13 -0.13
CA ALA A 118 0.59 -14.32 -0.67
C ALA A 118 -0.59 -13.99 -1.59
N ILE A 119 -1.28 -12.88 -1.33
CA ILE A 119 -2.49 -12.48 -2.04
C ILE A 119 -2.19 -12.18 -3.52
N PRO A 120 -1.34 -11.20 -3.89
CA PRO A 120 -1.03 -10.93 -5.28
C PRO A 120 -0.21 -12.06 -5.90
N TRP A 121 0.70 -12.71 -5.16
CA TRP A 121 1.52 -13.79 -5.71
C TRP A 121 0.67 -14.98 -6.19
N LEU A 122 -0.19 -15.52 -5.32
CA LEU A 122 -1.04 -16.64 -5.70
C LEU A 122 -2.13 -16.21 -6.67
N CYS A 123 -2.76 -15.05 -6.48
CA CYS A 123 -3.81 -14.58 -7.40
C CYS A 123 -3.26 -14.38 -8.82
N ALA A 124 -2.15 -13.66 -8.98
CA ALA A 124 -1.54 -13.43 -10.28
C ALA A 124 -1.08 -14.73 -10.94
N THR A 125 -0.41 -15.61 -10.18
CA THR A 125 0.02 -16.94 -10.66
C THR A 125 -1.19 -17.76 -11.11
N THR A 126 -2.25 -17.83 -10.29
CA THR A 126 -3.45 -18.63 -10.58
C THR A 126 -4.19 -18.11 -11.79
N MET A 127 -4.57 -16.83 -11.77
CA MET A 127 -5.47 -16.28 -12.78
C MET A 127 -4.76 -16.06 -14.11
N GLY A 128 -3.51 -15.58 -14.09
CA GLY A 128 -2.71 -15.40 -15.30
C GLY A 128 -2.43 -16.72 -16.02
N LEU A 129 -2.00 -17.74 -15.28
CA LEU A 129 -1.71 -19.06 -15.87
C LEU A 129 -2.98 -19.82 -16.25
N SER A 130 -4.08 -19.66 -15.51
CA SER A 130 -5.37 -20.26 -15.88
C SER A 130 -5.90 -19.66 -17.18
N ALA A 131 -5.74 -18.34 -17.41
CA ALA A 131 -6.12 -17.73 -18.68
C ALA A 131 -5.40 -18.40 -19.86
N LEU A 132 -4.07 -18.54 -19.77
CA LEU A 132 -3.26 -19.18 -20.80
C LEU A 132 -3.58 -20.67 -20.97
N ALA A 133 -3.80 -21.39 -19.87
CA ALA A 133 -4.13 -22.81 -19.91
C ALA A 133 -5.54 -23.10 -20.45
N LEU A 134 -6.44 -22.12 -20.39
CA LEU A 134 -7.83 -22.25 -20.84
C LEU A 134 -8.09 -21.62 -22.19
N GLU A 135 -7.20 -20.79 -22.72
CA GLU A 135 -7.40 -20.05 -23.99
C GLU A 135 -7.85 -20.93 -25.17
N GLY A 136 -7.36 -22.18 -25.24
CA GLY A 136 -7.75 -23.17 -26.25
C GLY A 136 -8.97 -24.03 -25.90
N SER A 137 -9.69 -23.74 -24.81
CA SER A 137 -10.85 -24.51 -24.33
C SER A 137 -12.17 -23.85 -24.70
N PRO A 138 -13.23 -24.60 -25.05
CA PRO A 138 -14.57 -24.06 -25.29
C PRO A 138 -15.19 -23.28 -24.13
N SER A 139 -14.70 -23.49 -22.90
CA SER A 139 -15.11 -22.74 -21.71
C SER A 139 -14.57 -21.31 -21.68
N PHE A 140 -13.55 -20.98 -22.48
CA PHE A 140 -12.90 -19.67 -22.46
C PHE A 140 -13.64 -18.65 -23.33
N PRO A 141 -13.78 -17.39 -22.89
CA PRO A 141 -14.67 -16.42 -23.56
C PRO A 141 -14.36 -16.16 -25.03
N THR A 142 -13.10 -16.22 -25.44
CA THR A 142 -12.67 -15.88 -26.81
C THR A 142 -12.54 -17.10 -27.72
N TYR A 143 -12.74 -18.31 -27.21
CA TYR A 143 -12.55 -19.55 -27.98
C TYR A 143 -13.35 -19.54 -29.29
N PRO A 144 -12.77 -19.96 -30.43
CA PRO A 144 -11.44 -20.56 -30.60
C PRO A 144 -10.28 -19.57 -30.75
N ASN A 145 -10.55 -18.27 -30.63
CA ASN A 145 -9.54 -17.23 -30.77
C ASN A 145 -8.77 -17.01 -29.46
N ARG A 146 -7.51 -16.60 -29.61
CA ARG A 146 -6.70 -16.12 -28.49
C ARG A 146 -7.24 -14.80 -27.94
N MET A 147 -6.91 -14.50 -26.69
CA MET A 147 -7.19 -13.21 -26.07
C MET A 147 -6.47 -12.11 -26.85
N ALA A 148 -7.22 -11.06 -27.22
CA ALA A 148 -6.63 -9.93 -27.91
C ALA A 148 -5.66 -9.17 -26.98
N ALA A 149 -4.58 -8.63 -27.53
CA ALA A 149 -3.63 -7.83 -26.75
C ALA A 149 -4.33 -6.63 -26.06
N ALA A 150 -5.34 -6.04 -26.71
CA ALA A 150 -6.15 -4.98 -26.13
C ALA A 150 -6.90 -5.42 -24.85
N ASP A 151 -7.41 -6.65 -24.80
CA ASP A 151 -8.12 -7.21 -23.64
C ASP A 151 -7.15 -7.47 -22.46
N VAL A 152 -5.93 -7.93 -22.77
CA VAL A 152 -4.86 -8.08 -21.78
C VAL A 152 -4.55 -6.73 -21.14
N THR A 153 -4.31 -5.71 -21.96
CA THR A 153 -3.99 -4.35 -21.52
C THR A 153 -5.17 -3.65 -20.81
N ALA A 154 -6.40 -4.01 -21.14
CA ALA A 154 -7.61 -3.57 -20.44
C ALA A 154 -7.80 -4.25 -19.06
N GLY A 155 -7.01 -5.26 -18.73
CA GLY A 155 -7.07 -5.98 -17.45
C GLY A 155 -8.09 -7.12 -17.41
N LEU A 156 -8.50 -7.65 -18.57
CA LEU A 156 -9.54 -8.69 -18.66
C LEU A 156 -9.04 -10.11 -18.40
N VAL A 157 -7.73 -10.31 -18.19
CA VAL A 157 -7.10 -11.61 -17.91
C VAL A 157 -7.78 -12.33 -16.74
N LEU A 158 -7.94 -11.65 -15.60
CA LEU A 158 -8.56 -12.23 -14.41
C LEU A 158 -10.05 -12.56 -14.65
N PRO A 159 -10.90 -11.64 -15.17
CA PRO A 159 -12.28 -11.96 -15.53
C PRO A 159 -12.41 -13.15 -16.49
N TYR A 160 -11.57 -13.24 -17.53
CA TYR A 160 -11.69 -14.30 -18.52
C TYR A 160 -11.24 -15.65 -17.96
N ALA A 161 -10.17 -15.68 -17.16
CA ALA A 161 -9.77 -16.88 -16.43
C ALA A 161 -10.88 -17.34 -15.47
N ALA A 162 -11.53 -16.41 -14.76
CA ALA A 162 -12.62 -16.76 -13.85
C ALA A 162 -13.82 -17.36 -14.59
N VAL A 163 -14.21 -16.79 -15.73
CA VAL A 163 -15.26 -17.35 -16.60
C VAL A 163 -14.84 -18.71 -17.16
N GLY A 164 -13.59 -18.86 -17.60
CA GLY A 164 -13.07 -20.14 -18.06
C GLY A 164 -13.12 -21.22 -16.97
N LEU A 165 -12.85 -20.86 -15.71
CA LEU A 165 -12.82 -21.81 -14.59
C LEU A 165 -14.21 -22.16 -14.04
N LEU A 166 -15.12 -21.18 -13.95
CA LEU A 166 -16.37 -21.28 -13.17
C LEU A 166 -17.61 -20.76 -13.93
N GLY A 167 -17.48 -20.45 -15.21
CA GLY A 167 -18.54 -19.87 -16.03
C GLY A 167 -19.10 -18.58 -15.41
N ARG A 168 -20.44 -18.49 -15.36
CA ARG A 168 -21.14 -17.32 -14.81
C ARG A 168 -20.80 -17.04 -13.34
N ALA A 169 -20.57 -18.09 -12.54
CA ALA A 169 -20.20 -17.91 -11.14
C ALA A 169 -18.83 -17.23 -11.00
N GLY A 170 -17.90 -17.57 -11.89
CA GLY A 170 -16.59 -16.92 -11.97
C GLY A 170 -16.69 -15.42 -12.26
N ALA A 171 -17.52 -15.02 -13.24
CA ALA A 171 -17.78 -13.61 -13.52
C ALA A 171 -18.33 -12.85 -12.31
N ILE A 172 -19.28 -13.45 -11.58
CA ILE A 172 -19.87 -12.86 -10.37
C ILE A 172 -18.80 -12.71 -9.28
N CYS A 173 -17.99 -13.74 -9.04
CA CYS A 173 -16.87 -13.71 -8.11
C CYS A 173 -15.89 -12.58 -8.45
N THR A 174 -15.52 -12.44 -9.72
CA THR A 174 -14.64 -11.35 -10.17
C THR A 174 -15.27 -9.98 -9.94
N LEU A 175 -16.55 -9.80 -10.26
CA LEU A 175 -17.25 -8.53 -10.04
C LEU A 175 -17.27 -8.15 -8.55
N ILE A 176 -17.58 -9.12 -7.68
CA ILE A 176 -17.56 -8.90 -6.22
C ILE A 176 -16.15 -8.56 -5.75
N MET A 177 -15.13 -9.32 -6.18
CA MET A 177 -13.73 -9.07 -5.79
C MET A 177 -13.29 -7.66 -6.20
N ILE A 178 -13.54 -7.26 -7.45
CA ILE A 178 -13.18 -5.92 -7.96
C ILE A 178 -13.96 -4.85 -7.20
N PHE A 179 -15.26 -5.06 -6.96
CA PHE A 179 -16.07 -4.11 -6.22
C PHE A 179 -15.53 -3.90 -4.80
N MET A 180 -15.23 -4.97 -4.06
CA MET A 180 -14.62 -4.91 -2.72
C MET A 180 -13.25 -4.21 -2.72
N ALA A 181 -12.41 -4.46 -3.73
CA ALA A 181 -11.10 -3.84 -3.85
C ALA A 181 -11.21 -2.33 -4.13
N VAL A 182 -12.07 -1.95 -5.08
CA VAL A 182 -12.27 -0.55 -5.50
C VAL A 182 -12.93 0.25 -4.39
N THR A 183 -13.97 -0.27 -3.72
CA THR A 183 -14.63 0.46 -2.62
C THR A 183 -13.69 0.68 -1.43
N SER A 184 -12.87 -0.33 -1.09
CA SER A 184 -11.82 -0.25 -0.08
C SER A 184 -10.84 0.88 -0.40
N ALA A 185 -10.21 0.83 -1.58
CA ALA A 185 -9.24 1.83 -2.02
C ALA A 185 -9.84 3.24 -2.11
N THR A 186 -11.03 3.37 -2.69
CA THR A 186 -11.73 4.66 -2.82
C THR A 186 -12.00 5.28 -1.45
N SER A 187 -12.44 4.48 -0.48
CA SER A 187 -12.72 4.99 0.87
C SER A 187 -11.46 5.52 1.57
N ALA A 188 -10.32 4.83 1.43
CA ALA A 188 -9.04 5.26 1.97
C ALA A 188 -8.54 6.55 1.31
N GLN A 189 -8.64 6.64 -0.02
CA GLN A 189 -8.20 7.82 -0.77
C GLN A 189 -9.06 9.05 -0.49
N LEU A 190 -10.38 8.89 -0.35
CA LEU A 190 -11.26 10.00 0.02
C LEU A 190 -10.89 10.58 1.39
N ILE A 191 -10.54 9.72 2.36
CA ILE A 191 -10.08 10.17 3.67
C ILE A 191 -8.74 10.90 3.55
N ALA A 192 -7.77 10.31 2.83
CA ALA A 192 -6.45 10.90 2.63
C ALA A 192 -6.52 12.30 2.01
N VAL A 193 -7.29 12.48 0.94
CA VAL A 193 -7.44 13.78 0.28
C VAL A 193 -8.22 14.76 1.16
N SER A 194 -9.25 14.30 1.85
CA SER A 194 -10.00 15.18 2.76
C SER A 194 -9.15 15.68 3.93
N SER A 195 -8.23 14.86 4.47
CA SER A 195 -7.32 15.29 5.53
C SER A 195 -6.29 16.29 5.01
N ILE A 196 -5.71 16.05 3.82
CA ILE A 196 -4.77 17.00 3.19
C ILE A 196 -5.43 18.35 2.99
N PHE A 197 -6.62 18.36 2.38
CA PHE A 197 -7.33 19.62 2.15
C PHE A 197 -7.71 20.33 3.45
N THR A 198 -8.19 19.59 4.45
CA THR A 198 -8.68 20.18 5.70
C THR A 198 -7.55 20.74 6.56
N TYR A 199 -6.51 19.94 6.79
CA TYR A 199 -5.44 20.28 7.73
C TYR A 199 -4.30 21.05 7.05
N ASP A 200 -3.83 20.56 5.90
CA ASP A 200 -2.62 21.12 5.26
C ASP A 200 -2.91 22.35 4.41
N ILE A 201 -4.13 22.47 3.87
CA ILE A 201 -4.53 23.62 3.02
C ILE A 201 -5.44 24.57 3.81
N TYR A 202 -6.62 24.11 4.21
CA TYR A 202 -7.65 24.97 4.78
C TYR A 202 -7.24 25.51 6.15
N GLN A 203 -6.87 24.64 7.09
CA GLN A 203 -6.46 25.11 8.41
C GLN A 203 -5.14 25.88 8.32
N THR A 204 -4.10 25.37 7.66
CA THR A 204 -2.80 26.06 7.62
C THR A 204 -2.84 27.43 6.95
N TYR A 205 -3.53 27.58 5.82
CA TYR A 205 -3.40 28.78 4.97
C TYR A 205 -4.68 29.61 4.82
N ILE A 206 -5.87 29.02 4.97
CA ILE A 206 -7.14 29.71 4.73
C ILE A 206 -7.75 30.21 6.05
N ASN A 207 -7.82 29.35 7.07
CA ASN A 207 -8.37 29.69 8.38
C ASN A 207 -7.65 28.93 9.51
N PRO A 208 -6.52 29.49 10.02
CA PRO A 208 -5.72 28.89 11.11
C PRO A 208 -6.44 28.71 12.43
N ILE A 209 -7.53 29.44 12.65
CA ILE A 209 -8.32 29.43 13.90
C ILE A 209 -9.67 28.74 13.71
N ALA A 210 -9.83 27.91 12.67
CA ALA A 210 -11.06 27.19 12.39
C ALA A 210 -11.45 26.25 13.55
N SER A 211 -12.73 26.28 13.94
CA SER A 211 -13.29 25.34 14.92
C SER A 211 -13.42 23.92 14.35
N GLY A 212 -13.43 22.90 15.23
CA GLY A 212 -13.58 21.49 14.82
C GLY A 212 -14.82 21.23 13.95
N THR A 213 -15.95 21.85 14.25
CA THR A 213 -17.17 21.77 13.42
C THR A 213 -16.93 22.29 12.00
N ARG A 214 -16.18 23.38 11.85
CA ARG A 214 -15.83 23.93 10.54
C ARG A 214 -14.87 23.03 9.79
N LEU A 215 -13.89 22.44 10.47
CA LEU A 215 -12.94 21.49 9.87
C LEU A 215 -13.67 20.24 9.35
N ILE A 216 -14.60 19.68 10.12
CA ILE A 216 -15.44 18.55 9.66
C ILE A 216 -16.27 18.93 8.43
N ALA A 217 -16.86 20.14 8.42
CA ALA A 217 -17.63 20.61 7.27
C ALA A 217 -16.76 20.74 6.01
N MET A 218 -15.53 21.26 6.14
CA MET A 218 -14.59 21.37 5.02
C MET A 218 -14.08 20.00 4.54
N SER A 219 -13.84 19.07 5.46
CA SER A 219 -13.53 17.68 5.13
C SER A 219 -14.63 17.05 4.28
N HIS A 220 -15.90 17.19 4.68
CA HIS A 220 -17.04 16.69 3.90
C HIS A 220 -17.17 17.35 2.52
N ALA A 221 -17.02 18.68 2.45
CA ALA A 221 -17.02 19.40 1.18
C ALA A 221 -15.90 18.90 0.24
N SER A 222 -14.70 18.68 0.79
CA SER A 222 -13.56 18.14 0.04
C SER A 222 -13.82 16.75 -0.51
N VAL A 223 -14.45 15.85 0.27
CA VAL A 223 -14.80 14.49 -0.18
C VAL A 223 -15.74 14.55 -1.39
N VAL A 224 -16.77 15.40 -1.34
CA VAL A 224 -17.73 15.54 -2.45
C VAL A 224 -17.05 16.12 -3.69
N ALA A 225 -16.30 17.21 -3.53
CA ALA A 225 -15.59 17.85 -4.63
C ALA A 225 -14.59 16.90 -5.29
N TYR A 226 -13.79 16.19 -4.49
CA TYR A 226 -12.82 15.23 -5.00
C TYR A 226 -13.48 14.03 -5.68
N GLY A 227 -14.61 13.54 -5.16
CA GLY A 227 -15.39 12.48 -5.81
C GLY A 227 -15.85 12.88 -7.22
N LEU A 228 -16.31 14.11 -7.41
CA LEU A 228 -16.70 14.64 -8.72
C LEU A 228 -15.49 14.81 -9.65
N ILE A 229 -14.37 15.31 -9.14
CA ILE A 229 -13.12 15.46 -9.91
C ILE A 229 -12.61 14.09 -10.37
N MET A 230 -12.57 13.09 -9.48
CA MET A 230 -12.13 11.74 -9.81
C MET A 230 -13.05 11.08 -10.84
N ALA A 231 -14.37 11.23 -10.70
CA ALA A 231 -15.32 10.73 -11.69
C ALA A 231 -15.09 11.37 -13.07
N GLY A 232 -14.96 12.70 -13.13
CA GLY A 232 -14.68 13.42 -14.37
C GLY A 232 -13.34 13.04 -15.00
N PHE A 233 -12.29 12.95 -14.18
CA PHE A 233 -10.95 12.56 -14.64
C PHE A 233 -10.93 11.12 -15.17
N SER A 234 -11.59 10.19 -14.49
CA SER A 234 -11.67 8.79 -14.91
C SER A 234 -12.39 8.63 -16.25
N VAL A 235 -13.49 9.37 -16.45
CA VAL A 235 -14.21 9.43 -17.73
C VAL A 235 -13.33 10.05 -18.82
N GLY A 236 -12.58 11.11 -18.49
CA GLY A 236 -11.62 11.72 -19.42
C GLY A 236 -10.53 10.74 -19.88
N LEU A 237 -9.95 9.98 -18.96
CA LEU A 237 -8.96 8.94 -19.28
C LEU A 237 -9.53 7.84 -20.18
N TYR A 238 -10.76 7.42 -19.93
CA TYR A 238 -11.45 6.42 -20.76
C TYR A 238 -11.58 6.89 -22.21
N TYR A 239 -12.10 8.10 -22.43
CA TYR A 239 -12.24 8.67 -23.78
C TYR A 239 -10.90 9.05 -24.43
N ALA A 240 -9.86 9.29 -23.64
CA ALA A 240 -8.50 9.47 -24.13
C ALA A 240 -7.82 8.15 -24.56
N GLY A 241 -8.49 7.01 -24.41
CA GLY A 241 -7.95 5.69 -24.76
C GLY A 241 -6.88 5.18 -23.78
N ILE A 242 -6.85 5.70 -22.56
CA ILE A 242 -5.89 5.28 -21.53
C ILE A 242 -6.37 3.99 -20.88
N SER A 243 -5.61 2.91 -21.05
CA SER A 243 -5.91 1.62 -20.44
C SER A 243 -5.47 1.54 -18.98
N MET A 244 -6.00 0.55 -18.25
CA MET A 244 -5.62 0.29 -16.86
C MET A 244 -4.12 -0.05 -16.74
N GLY A 245 -3.60 -0.87 -17.67
CA GLY A 245 -2.16 -1.18 -17.71
C GLY A 245 -1.30 0.05 -17.95
N TRP A 246 -1.70 0.92 -18.88
CA TRP A 246 -0.99 2.17 -19.16
C TRP A 246 -0.92 3.07 -17.92
N LEU A 247 -2.07 3.31 -17.28
CA LEU A 247 -2.15 4.17 -16.10
C LEU A 247 -1.32 3.61 -14.94
N TYR A 248 -1.33 2.29 -14.77
CA TYR A 248 -0.56 1.60 -13.74
C TYR A 248 0.95 1.78 -13.92
N LEU A 249 1.48 1.70 -15.14
CA LEU A 249 2.92 1.92 -15.38
C LEU A 249 3.31 3.39 -15.29
N TRP A 250 2.39 4.28 -15.67
CA TRP A 250 2.62 5.72 -15.67
C TRP A 250 2.69 6.33 -14.27
N MET A 251 2.03 5.72 -13.28
CA MET A 251 1.95 6.27 -11.92
C MET A 251 3.31 6.62 -11.33
N GLY A 252 4.34 5.78 -11.52
CA GLY A 252 5.66 6.05 -10.97
C GLY A 252 6.45 7.12 -11.71
N VAL A 253 6.16 7.38 -12.99
CA VAL A 253 6.68 8.56 -13.69
C VAL A 253 6.23 9.85 -12.97
N MET A 254 4.98 9.85 -12.51
CA MET A 254 4.34 11.03 -11.93
C MET A 254 4.69 11.29 -10.46
N ILE A 255 4.87 10.23 -9.65
CA ILE A 255 4.91 10.39 -8.19
C ILE A 255 6.22 9.92 -7.54
N SER A 256 7.05 9.11 -8.22
CA SER A 256 8.20 8.46 -7.55
C SER A 256 9.36 9.43 -7.25
N ALA A 257 9.38 10.62 -7.83
CA ALA A 257 10.38 11.65 -7.55
C ALA A 257 10.36 12.19 -6.11
N ALA A 258 9.24 12.03 -5.41
CA ALA A 258 9.09 12.48 -4.04
C ALA A 258 9.53 11.43 -2.99
N VAL A 259 9.76 10.17 -3.39
CA VAL A 259 10.10 9.04 -2.49
C VAL A 259 11.38 9.29 -1.70
N ILE A 260 12.50 9.58 -2.39
CA ILE A 260 13.79 9.79 -1.73
C ILE A 260 13.77 11.05 -0.86
N PRO A 261 13.27 12.21 -1.35
CA PRO A 261 13.11 13.40 -0.51
C PRO A 261 12.31 13.13 0.77
N ALA A 262 11.15 12.47 0.69
CA ALA A 262 10.33 12.17 1.86
C ALA A 262 11.02 11.20 2.83
N THR A 263 11.68 10.18 2.30
CA THR A 263 12.44 9.21 3.10
C THR A 263 13.56 9.92 3.86
N LEU A 264 14.35 10.75 3.20
CA LEU A 264 15.44 11.48 3.83
C LEU A 264 14.95 12.50 4.85
N THR A 265 13.76 13.08 4.69
CA THR A 265 13.17 13.98 5.70
C THR A 265 12.99 13.26 7.04
N LEU A 266 12.74 11.94 7.02
CA LEU A 266 12.60 11.12 8.22
C LEU A 266 13.94 10.62 8.78
N PHE A 267 14.92 10.34 7.93
CA PHE A 267 16.16 9.65 8.32
C PHE A 267 17.43 10.52 8.35
N TRP A 268 17.39 11.71 7.74
CA TRP A 268 18.56 12.56 7.55
C TRP A 268 18.31 13.99 8.04
N LYS A 269 18.73 14.25 9.28
CA LYS A 269 18.59 15.56 9.96
C LYS A 269 19.20 16.77 9.23
N ARG A 270 20.06 16.53 8.23
CA ARG A 270 20.77 17.58 7.50
C ARG A 270 20.06 18.04 6.22
N GLN A 271 19.05 17.31 5.77
CA GLN A 271 18.29 17.71 4.59
C GLN A 271 17.63 19.06 4.85
N ASN A 272 17.88 20.02 3.97
CA ASN A 272 17.30 21.34 4.11
C ASN A 272 15.93 21.45 3.43
N ARG A 273 15.16 22.48 3.79
CA ARG A 273 13.81 22.73 3.23
C ARG A 273 13.80 22.87 1.70
N ILE A 274 14.86 23.43 1.10
CA ILE A 274 14.97 23.62 -0.35
C ILE A 274 15.13 22.28 -1.04
N ALA A 275 16.01 21.42 -0.53
CA ALA A 275 16.20 20.06 -1.02
C ALA A 275 14.91 19.24 -0.92
N ALA A 276 14.19 19.34 0.21
CA ALA A 276 12.91 18.66 0.40
C ALA A 276 11.82 19.13 -0.59
N ALA A 277 11.72 20.44 -0.85
CA ALA A 277 10.66 21.00 -1.69
C ALA A 277 10.97 20.97 -3.20
N CYS A 278 12.20 21.29 -3.61
CA CYS A 278 12.55 21.44 -5.02
C CYS A 278 12.91 20.11 -5.69
N SER A 279 13.48 19.15 -4.97
CA SER A 279 13.91 17.87 -5.56
C SER A 279 12.76 17.06 -6.16
N PRO A 280 11.57 16.95 -5.53
CA PRO A 280 10.42 16.28 -6.16
C PRO A 280 10.00 16.91 -7.48
N VAL A 281 9.92 18.24 -7.55
CA VAL A 281 9.46 18.99 -8.73
C VAL A 281 10.46 18.84 -9.88
N LEU A 282 11.76 19.02 -9.61
CA LEU A 282 12.79 18.84 -10.62
C LEU A 282 12.91 17.38 -11.06
N GLY A 283 12.75 16.43 -10.14
CA GLY A 283 12.73 15.02 -10.46
C GLY A 283 11.57 14.63 -11.37
N LEU A 284 10.37 15.20 -11.14
CA LEU A 284 9.23 15.02 -12.04
C LEU A 284 9.50 15.59 -13.44
N ILE A 285 10.09 16.79 -13.53
CA ILE A 285 10.45 17.38 -14.83
C ILE A 285 11.43 16.46 -15.57
N CYS A 286 12.47 15.97 -14.89
CA CYS A 286 13.41 15.02 -15.48
C CYS A 286 12.74 13.71 -15.91
N ALA A 287 11.80 13.19 -15.11
CA ALA A 287 11.04 11.99 -15.43
C ALA A 287 10.18 12.16 -16.68
N LEU A 288 9.45 13.27 -16.79
CA LEU A 288 8.62 13.58 -17.96
C LEU A 288 9.47 13.77 -19.22
N VAL A 289 10.63 14.44 -19.10
CA VAL A 289 11.58 14.57 -20.21
C VAL A 289 12.12 13.19 -20.61
N ALA A 290 12.57 12.36 -19.67
CA ALA A 290 13.07 11.03 -19.98
C ALA A 290 12.00 10.16 -20.65
N TRP A 291 10.78 10.13 -20.10
CA TRP A 291 9.64 9.39 -20.65
C TRP A 291 9.33 9.80 -22.10
N THR A 292 9.18 11.10 -22.35
CA THR A 292 8.80 11.63 -23.67
C THR A 292 9.95 11.55 -24.67
N VAL A 293 11.19 11.84 -24.28
CA VAL A 293 12.37 11.77 -25.17
C VAL A 293 12.69 10.31 -25.54
N THR A 294 12.60 9.37 -24.61
CA THR A 294 12.78 7.95 -24.92
C THR A 294 11.72 7.46 -25.89
N CYS A 295 10.46 7.87 -25.72
CA CYS A 295 9.40 7.59 -26.68
C CYS A 295 9.70 8.19 -28.06
N TYR A 296 10.00 9.50 -28.10
CA TYR A 296 10.33 10.22 -29.32
C TYR A 296 11.48 9.55 -30.09
N LYS A 297 12.56 9.17 -29.40
CA LYS A 297 13.73 8.55 -30.04
C LYS A 297 13.49 7.12 -30.51
N LYS A 298 12.61 6.36 -29.83
CA LYS A 298 12.34 4.97 -30.17
C LYS A 298 11.35 4.82 -31.32
N PHE A 299 10.44 5.78 -31.49
CA PHE A 299 9.35 5.72 -32.45
C PHE A 299 9.39 6.88 -33.46
N ASP A 300 10.59 7.23 -33.92
CA ASP A 300 10.83 8.19 -35.01
C ASP A 300 10.07 9.52 -34.87
N GLY A 301 9.96 10.00 -33.64
CA GLY A 301 9.33 11.27 -33.29
C GLY A 301 7.83 11.22 -32.99
N VAL A 302 7.20 10.04 -33.02
CA VAL A 302 5.75 9.89 -32.83
C VAL A 302 5.39 9.66 -31.36
N LEU A 303 4.72 10.65 -30.75
CA LEU A 303 4.21 10.57 -29.38
C LEU A 303 2.71 10.23 -29.36
N SER A 304 2.37 8.95 -29.55
CA SER A 304 1.01 8.43 -29.38
C SER A 304 0.80 7.83 -27.99
N VAL A 305 -0.46 7.60 -27.61
CA VAL A 305 -0.82 6.89 -26.35
C VAL A 305 -0.16 5.52 -26.29
N ASP A 306 -0.21 4.76 -27.38
CA ASP A 306 0.39 3.42 -27.48
C ASP A 306 1.91 3.47 -27.30
N ASN A 307 2.58 4.42 -27.97
CA ASN A 307 4.03 4.55 -27.92
C ASN A 307 4.49 4.95 -26.52
N LEU A 308 3.83 5.96 -25.92
CA LEU A 308 4.09 6.41 -24.55
C LEU A 308 3.81 5.32 -23.51
N GLY A 309 2.86 4.43 -23.82
CA GLY A 309 2.46 3.26 -23.03
C GLY A 309 3.42 2.08 -23.08
N SER A 310 4.37 2.08 -24.00
CA SER A 310 5.31 0.98 -24.14
C SER A 310 6.32 0.94 -22.98
N ASP A 311 6.82 -0.27 -22.71
CA ASP A 311 7.65 -0.54 -21.54
C ASP A 311 8.91 0.33 -21.43
N MET A 312 9.57 0.65 -22.56
CA MET A 312 10.86 1.35 -22.53
C MET A 312 10.75 2.83 -22.13
N PRO A 313 9.85 3.63 -22.74
CA PRO A 313 9.51 4.95 -22.22
C PRO A 313 9.10 4.91 -20.75
N MET A 314 8.20 4.00 -20.36
CA MET A 314 7.74 3.89 -18.97
C MET A 314 8.90 3.59 -18.02
N LEU A 315 9.79 2.66 -18.38
CA LEU A 315 10.99 2.34 -17.62
C LEU A 315 11.89 3.57 -17.44
N ALA A 316 12.18 4.29 -18.52
CA ALA A 316 13.03 5.48 -18.47
C ALA A 316 12.43 6.55 -17.54
N GLY A 317 11.15 6.87 -17.71
CA GLY A 317 10.45 7.84 -16.86
C GLY A 317 10.46 7.46 -15.39
N ASN A 318 10.11 6.20 -15.08
CA ASN A 318 10.08 5.69 -13.71
C ASN A 318 11.47 5.75 -13.06
N VAL A 319 12.49 5.16 -13.70
CA VAL A 319 13.85 5.11 -13.15
C VAL A 319 14.40 6.53 -12.92
N VAL A 320 14.19 7.44 -13.86
CA VAL A 320 14.62 8.84 -13.70
C VAL A 320 13.84 9.54 -12.60
N ALA A 321 12.53 9.29 -12.46
CA ALA A 321 11.74 9.83 -11.36
C ALA A 321 12.36 9.44 -10.01
N LEU A 322 12.59 8.15 -9.77
CA LEU A 322 13.11 7.70 -8.48
C LEU A 322 14.55 8.16 -8.21
N LEU A 323 15.42 8.14 -9.22
CA LEU A 323 16.87 8.31 -9.00
C LEU A 323 17.36 9.75 -9.16
N SER A 324 16.69 10.61 -9.92
CA SER A 324 17.13 12.00 -10.09
C SER A 324 17.25 12.81 -8.78
N PRO A 325 16.40 12.62 -7.76
CA PRO A 325 16.59 13.29 -6.46
C PRO A 325 17.88 12.92 -5.74
N VAL A 326 18.51 11.77 -6.04
CA VAL A 326 19.83 11.40 -5.48
C VAL A 326 20.89 12.44 -5.83
N VAL A 327 20.74 13.14 -6.95
CA VAL A 327 21.63 14.23 -7.37
C VAL A 327 21.17 15.56 -6.78
N PHE A 328 19.88 15.89 -6.89
CA PHE A 328 19.36 17.19 -6.46
C PHE A 328 19.47 17.42 -4.95
N ILE A 329 19.24 16.38 -4.14
CA ILE A 329 19.22 16.51 -2.68
C ILE A 329 20.59 16.91 -2.13
N PRO A 330 21.72 16.24 -2.45
CA PRO A 330 23.05 16.70 -2.04
C PRO A 330 23.38 18.09 -2.61
N VAL A 331 23.06 18.35 -3.88
CA VAL A 331 23.34 19.66 -4.51
C VAL A 331 22.65 20.79 -3.75
N PHE A 332 21.36 20.64 -3.43
CA PHE A 332 20.63 21.66 -2.67
C PHE A 332 21.04 21.72 -1.20
N THR A 333 21.30 20.57 -0.58
CA THR A 333 21.68 20.52 0.84
C THR A 333 23.03 21.17 1.07
N TYR A 334 24.03 20.87 0.23
CA TYR A 334 25.37 21.45 0.39
C TYR A 334 25.53 22.81 -0.29
N GLY A 335 24.75 23.09 -1.34
CA GLY A 335 24.78 24.37 -2.05
C GLY A 335 24.06 25.51 -1.29
N PHE A 336 22.98 25.22 -0.56
CA PHE A 336 22.21 26.22 0.19
C PHE A 336 22.36 26.11 1.72
N GLY A 337 23.24 25.22 2.19
CA GLY A 337 23.51 25.00 3.61
C GLY A 337 22.68 23.85 4.20
N ALA A 338 23.35 23.00 4.98
CA ALA A 338 22.72 21.86 5.64
C ALA A 338 21.95 22.31 6.87
N ASP A 339 20.75 21.76 7.07
CA ASP A 339 19.96 21.97 8.29
C ASP A 339 20.45 21.05 9.43
N ASN A 340 19.85 21.18 10.60
CA ASN A 340 20.03 20.25 11.73
C ASN A 340 18.70 20.12 12.48
N TYR A 341 17.75 19.44 11.86
CA TYR A 341 16.41 19.29 12.41
C TYR A 341 16.37 18.33 13.60
N ASP A 342 15.76 18.76 14.71
CA ASP A 342 15.76 18.07 16.00
C ASP A 342 14.39 17.51 16.41
N TRP A 343 13.39 17.58 15.53
CA TRP A 343 12.00 17.12 15.75
C TRP A 343 11.23 17.87 16.84
N ALA A 344 11.80 18.91 17.46
CA ALA A 344 11.14 19.62 18.56
C ALA A 344 9.81 20.26 18.12
N SER A 345 9.76 20.79 16.90
CA SER A 345 8.52 21.39 16.39
C SER A 345 7.42 20.37 16.11
N MET A 346 7.73 19.13 15.71
CA MET A 346 6.71 18.07 15.57
C MET A 346 6.15 17.67 16.93
N ALA A 347 7.00 17.58 17.96
CA ALA A 347 6.56 17.28 19.33
C ALA A 347 5.64 18.35 19.92
N ALA A 348 5.69 19.58 19.39
CA ALA A 348 4.86 20.70 19.81
C ALA A 348 3.49 20.77 19.10
N ILE A 349 3.20 19.91 18.12
CA ILE A 349 1.92 19.90 17.40
C ILE A 349 0.82 19.43 18.34
N LYS A 350 -0.20 20.27 18.53
CA LYS A 350 -1.36 20.00 19.37
C LYS A 350 -2.42 19.23 18.58
N GLN A 351 -3.02 18.20 19.17
CA GLN A 351 -4.21 17.57 18.61
C GLN A 351 -5.39 18.57 18.70
N ALA A 352 -6.11 18.75 17.60
CA ALA A 352 -7.14 19.77 17.47
C ALA A 352 -8.42 19.50 18.30
N ASP A 353 -8.54 18.33 18.92
CA ASP A 353 -9.84 17.83 19.42
C ASP A 353 -9.97 17.63 20.95
N ASP A 354 -8.97 18.00 21.77
CA ASP A 354 -9.08 17.91 23.24
C ASP A 354 -9.00 19.29 23.93
N VAL A 355 -9.73 20.29 23.43
CA VAL A 355 -9.90 21.55 24.17
C VAL A 355 -11.26 21.53 24.87
N ASP A 356 -11.24 21.24 26.17
CA ASP A 356 -12.38 21.51 27.05
C ASP A 356 -12.68 23.02 26.98
N PRO A 357 -13.91 23.45 26.59
CA PRO A 357 -14.28 24.86 26.54
C PRO A 357 -14.00 25.61 27.85
N SER A 358 -14.02 24.91 28.99
CA SER A 358 -13.69 25.49 30.30
C SER A 358 -12.22 25.91 30.44
N ALA A 359 -11.29 25.27 29.73
CA ALA A 359 -9.87 25.63 29.73
C ALA A 359 -9.58 26.93 28.95
N ILE A 360 -10.44 27.27 27.98
CA ILE A 360 -10.36 28.53 27.23
C ILE A 360 -10.83 29.71 28.11
N VAL A 361 -11.88 29.50 28.90
CA VAL A 361 -12.42 30.53 29.81
C VAL A 361 -11.45 30.80 30.96
N ALA A 362 -10.87 29.75 31.56
CA ALA A 362 -9.89 29.89 32.64
C ALA A 362 -8.60 30.62 32.23
N ALA A 363 -8.14 30.45 30.98
CA ALA A 363 -6.95 31.14 30.46
C ALA A 363 -7.20 32.64 30.16
N VAL A 364 -8.45 33.04 29.94
CA VAL A 364 -8.82 34.45 29.74
C VAL A 364 -8.97 35.18 31.09
N GLU A 365 -9.41 34.48 32.14
CA GLU A 365 -9.60 35.08 33.47
C GLU A 365 -8.31 35.23 34.29
N THR A 366 -7.29 34.40 34.05
CA THR A 366 -6.06 34.37 34.87
C THR A 366 -4.88 35.18 34.32
N GLY A 367 -4.99 35.76 33.11
CA GLY A 367 -3.93 36.62 32.54
C GLY A 367 -2.58 35.94 32.30
N SER A 368 -2.47 34.63 32.53
CA SER A 368 -1.28 33.83 32.23
C SER A 368 -1.32 33.41 30.76
N GLY A 369 -0.47 34.04 29.94
CA GLY A 369 -0.27 33.66 28.53
C GLY A 369 0.32 32.26 28.32
N GLU A 370 0.40 31.43 29.36
CA GLU A 370 0.89 30.06 29.29
C GLU A 370 -0.27 29.09 29.08
N ARG A 371 -0.57 28.85 27.81
CA ARG A 371 -1.43 27.74 27.38
C ARG A 371 -0.79 26.42 27.85
N ALA A 372 -1.30 25.85 28.94
CA ALA A 372 -0.88 24.56 29.48
C ALA A 372 -0.78 23.50 28.35
N GLY A 373 0.45 23.10 28.02
CA GLY A 373 0.75 22.16 26.97
C GLY A 373 0.83 20.74 27.53
N PHE A 374 0.00 19.84 27.05
CA PHE A 374 0.25 18.41 27.23
C PHE A 374 1.39 18.03 26.29
N VAL A 375 2.60 17.93 26.83
CA VAL A 375 3.74 17.38 26.09
C VAL A 375 3.55 15.87 26.06
N ILE A 376 3.37 15.27 24.88
CA ILE A 376 3.51 13.82 24.72
C ILE A 376 5.00 13.51 24.77
N VAL A 377 5.62 13.68 25.95
CA VAL A 377 6.87 12.99 26.25
C VAL A 377 6.43 11.54 26.45
N ALA A 378 6.63 10.70 25.44
CA ALA A 378 6.58 9.26 25.66
C ALA A 378 7.49 8.98 26.87
N PRO A 379 6.99 8.35 27.96
CA PRO A 379 7.82 8.01 29.10
C PRO A 379 9.14 7.42 28.63
N GLU A 380 10.26 7.68 29.31
CA GLU A 380 11.60 7.24 28.86
C GLU A 380 11.64 5.74 28.48
N GLN A 381 10.85 4.93 29.18
CA GLN A 381 10.64 3.50 28.90
C GLN A 381 10.02 3.22 27.51
N ASP A 382 9.11 4.05 27.04
CA ASP A 382 8.49 3.94 25.73
C ASP A 382 9.44 4.40 24.62
N MET A 383 10.29 5.41 24.86
CA MET A 383 11.37 5.77 23.93
C MET A 383 12.39 4.63 23.74
N VAL A 384 12.76 3.92 24.81
CA VAL A 384 13.66 2.76 24.72
C VAL A 384 13.02 1.63 23.89
N LYS A 385 11.73 1.35 24.09
CA LYS A 385 10.98 0.37 23.29
C LYS A 385 10.89 0.79 21.82
N LEU A 386 10.58 2.05 21.55
CA LEU A 386 10.54 2.65 20.21
C LEU A 386 11.89 2.53 19.49
N ASN A 387 13.00 2.81 20.16
CA ASN A 387 14.33 2.71 19.58
C ASN A 387 14.74 1.26 19.27
N LYS A 388 14.34 0.29 20.10
CA LYS A 388 14.53 -1.14 19.83
C LYS A 388 13.68 -1.58 18.64
N ALA A 389 12.41 -1.19 18.62
CA ALA A 389 11.48 -1.45 17.52
C ALA A 389 11.99 -0.86 16.19
N SER A 390 12.45 0.40 16.19
CA SER A 390 13.01 1.06 15.02
C SER A 390 14.23 0.33 14.44
N ARG A 391 15.15 -0.15 15.30
CA ARG A 391 16.30 -0.97 14.85
C ARG A 391 15.87 -2.29 14.21
N LEU A 392 14.94 -2.99 14.85
CA LEU A 392 14.39 -4.23 14.32
C LEU A 392 13.68 -4.00 12.98
N ALA A 393 12.87 -2.96 12.88
CA ALA A 393 12.16 -2.58 11.65
C ALA A 393 13.15 -2.35 10.50
N LYS A 394 14.20 -1.55 10.71
CA LYS A 394 15.23 -1.27 9.70
C LYS A 394 15.90 -2.55 9.19
N TRP A 395 16.33 -3.42 10.11
CA TRP A 395 16.97 -4.67 9.75
C TRP A 395 16.02 -5.60 8.98
N LEU A 396 14.78 -5.74 9.45
CA LEU A 396 13.76 -6.56 8.78
C LEU A 396 13.43 -6.03 7.39
N THR A 397 13.29 -4.72 7.21
CA THR A 397 13.05 -4.10 5.90
C THR A 397 14.18 -4.44 4.93
N VAL A 398 15.45 -4.29 5.35
CA VAL A 398 16.61 -4.63 4.51
C VAL A 398 16.63 -6.13 4.19
N PHE A 399 16.42 -6.98 5.20
CA PHE A 399 16.38 -8.43 5.02
C PHE A 399 15.28 -8.86 4.06
N MET A 400 14.06 -8.34 4.20
CA MET A 400 12.93 -8.65 3.32
C MET A 400 13.19 -8.14 1.90
N ALA A 401 13.70 -6.90 1.75
CA ALA A 401 14.05 -6.36 0.43
C ALA A 401 15.07 -7.24 -0.29
N ILE A 402 16.15 -7.63 0.38
CA ILE A 402 17.17 -8.52 -0.20
C ILE A 402 16.57 -9.90 -0.52
N SER A 403 15.77 -10.47 0.38
CA SER A 403 15.19 -11.81 0.21
C SER A 403 14.21 -11.87 -0.97
N PHE A 404 13.24 -10.95 -1.03
CA PHE A 404 12.18 -10.97 -2.04
C PHE A 404 12.56 -10.33 -3.37
N LEU A 405 13.46 -9.33 -3.39
CA LEU A 405 13.83 -8.64 -4.62
C LEU A 405 15.11 -9.17 -5.26
N VAL A 406 15.99 -9.79 -4.48
CA VAL A 406 17.30 -10.26 -4.98
C VAL A 406 17.40 -11.77 -4.88
N LEU A 407 17.42 -12.32 -3.67
CA LEU A 407 17.78 -13.73 -3.45
C LEU A 407 16.77 -14.72 -4.04
N TRP A 408 15.48 -14.39 -4.06
CA TRP A 408 14.47 -15.25 -4.66
C TRP A 408 14.41 -15.12 -6.19
N PRO A 409 14.12 -13.95 -6.79
CA PRO A 409 13.89 -13.87 -8.24
C PRO A 409 15.19 -13.91 -9.05
N MET A 410 16.30 -13.31 -8.58
CA MET A 410 17.50 -13.10 -9.41
C MET A 410 18.25 -14.39 -9.75
N PRO A 411 18.43 -15.37 -8.83
CA PRO A 411 19.03 -16.66 -9.20
C PRO A 411 18.17 -17.45 -10.19
N MET A 412 16.84 -17.41 -10.03
CA MET A 412 15.91 -18.07 -10.97
C MET A 412 15.95 -17.42 -12.35
N TYR A 413 16.06 -16.08 -12.39
CA TYR A 413 16.26 -15.33 -13.63
C TYR A 413 17.61 -15.64 -14.27
N GLY A 414 18.71 -15.59 -13.51
CA GLY A 414 20.08 -15.76 -14.00
C GLY A 414 20.39 -17.18 -14.48
N SER A 415 19.83 -18.20 -13.83
CA SER A 415 19.99 -19.60 -14.24
C SER A 415 19.16 -20.00 -15.48
N ALA A 416 18.28 -19.11 -15.96
CA ALA A 416 17.32 -19.42 -17.02
C ALA A 416 16.48 -20.68 -16.74
N TYR A 417 16.16 -20.94 -15.47
CA TYR A 417 15.47 -22.15 -15.05
C TYR A 417 14.02 -22.18 -15.60
N VAL A 418 13.70 -23.26 -16.32
CA VAL A 418 12.33 -23.60 -16.71
C VAL A 418 11.79 -24.59 -15.68
N PHE A 419 10.63 -24.29 -15.10
CA PHE A 419 10.10 -25.06 -13.98
C PHE A 419 9.79 -26.47 -14.44
N SER A 420 10.21 -27.46 -13.65
CA SER A 420 9.73 -28.82 -13.81
C SER A 420 8.30 -28.94 -13.28
N LYS A 421 7.57 -29.99 -13.70
CA LYS A 421 6.23 -30.27 -13.18
C LYS A 421 6.20 -30.36 -11.65
N PRO A 422 7.09 -31.12 -10.97
CA PRO A 422 7.14 -31.14 -9.50
C PRO A 422 7.44 -29.76 -8.88
N PHE A 423 8.32 -28.97 -9.49
CA PHE A 423 8.64 -27.64 -8.99
C PHE A 423 7.43 -26.69 -9.10
N PHE A 424 6.72 -26.71 -10.23
CA PHE A 424 5.50 -25.92 -10.42
C PHE A 424 4.40 -26.33 -9.43
N THR A 425 4.21 -27.64 -9.22
CA THR A 425 3.29 -28.14 -8.18
C THR A 425 3.68 -27.59 -6.80
N GLY A 426 4.97 -27.63 -6.44
CA GLY A 426 5.48 -27.06 -5.20
C GLY A 426 5.23 -25.54 -5.09
N TRP A 427 5.49 -24.79 -6.16
CA TRP A 427 5.26 -23.34 -6.24
C TRP A 427 3.81 -22.97 -5.89
N VAL A 428 2.86 -23.66 -6.51
CA VAL A 428 1.43 -23.45 -6.28
C VAL A 428 1.02 -23.88 -4.87
N VAL A 429 1.48 -25.04 -4.39
CA VAL A 429 1.15 -25.56 -3.05
C VAL A 429 1.64 -24.61 -1.96
N VAL A 430 2.87 -24.10 -2.07
CA VAL A 430 3.40 -23.10 -1.13
C VAL A 430 2.55 -21.84 -1.14
N GLY A 431 2.15 -21.36 -2.33
CA GLY A 431 1.26 -20.22 -2.46
C GLY A 431 -0.08 -20.43 -1.75
N ILE A 432 -0.70 -21.60 -1.93
CA ILE A 432 -1.98 -21.95 -1.27
C ILE A 432 -1.82 -22.01 0.25
N ILE A 433 -0.79 -22.68 0.77
CA ILE A 433 -0.52 -22.76 2.22
C ILE A 433 -0.34 -21.35 2.80
N TRP A 434 0.41 -20.49 2.11
CA TRP A 434 0.63 -19.11 2.56
C TRP A 434 -0.66 -18.30 2.51
N LEU A 435 -1.54 -18.48 1.51
CA LEU A 435 -2.84 -17.83 1.48
C LEU A 435 -3.72 -18.26 2.66
N PHE A 436 -3.72 -19.55 3.04
CA PHE A 436 -4.40 -20.00 4.27
C PHE A 436 -3.81 -19.34 5.52
N GLY A 437 -2.49 -19.25 5.63
CA GLY A 437 -1.82 -18.51 6.70
C GLY A 437 -2.26 -17.04 6.75
N SER A 438 -2.43 -16.41 5.59
CA SER A 438 -2.89 -15.03 5.45
C SER A 438 -4.36 -14.86 5.86
N ALA A 439 -5.22 -15.82 5.50
CA ALA A 439 -6.62 -15.85 5.95
C ALA A 439 -6.73 -16.02 7.47
N ILE A 440 -5.85 -16.80 8.09
CA ILE A 440 -5.80 -16.93 9.54
C ILE A 440 -5.29 -15.62 10.17
N ALA A 441 -4.17 -15.07 9.68
CA ALA A 441 -3.51 -13.92 10.26
C ALA A 441 -4.30 -12.60 10.11
N VAL A 442 -4.93 -12.37 8.97
CA VAL A 442 -5.65 -11.12 8.68
C VAL A 442 -7.16 -11.28 8.80
N GLY A 443 -7.69 -12.47 8.55
CA GLY A 443 -9.12 -12.76 8.69
C GLY A 443 -9.50 -13.16 10.11
N LEU A 444 -8.92 -14.23 10.65
CA LEU A 444 -9.39 -14.83 11.91
C LEU A 444 -8.77 -14.20 13.16
N PHE A 445 -7.48 -13.90 13.12
CA PHE A 445 -6.74 -13.42 14.29
C PHE A 445 -7.29 -12.11 14.86
N PRO A 446 -7.65 -11.08 14.07
CA PRO A 446 -8.25 -9.85 14.61
C PRO A 446 -9.58 -10.08 15.34
N LEU A 447 -10.39 -11.04 14.88
CA LEU A 447 -11.64 -11.42 15.57
C LEU A 447 -11.35 -12.07 16.92
N TRP A 448 -10.32 -12.92 16.98
CA TRP A 448 -9.93 -13.57 18.22
C TRP A 448 -9.35 -12.58 19.23
N GLU A 449 -8.50 -11.65 18.79
CA GLU A 449 -7.94 -10.59 19.64
C GLU A 449 -9.05 -9.64 20.15
N GLY A 450 -9.97 -9.24 19.26
CA GLY A 450 -11.08 -8.36 19.56
C GLY A 450 -12.23 -8.98 20.37
N ARG A 451 -12.20 -10.29 20.64
CA ARG A 451 -13.37 -11.04 21.19
C ARG A 451 -13.93 -10.48 22.50
N LYS A 452 -13.07 -10.00 23.40
CA LYS A 452 -13.49 -9.43 24.68
C LYS A 452 -14.22 -8.09 24.49
N SER A 453 -13.72 -7.27 23.57
CA SER A 453 -14.33 -5.99 23.19
C SER A 453 -15.66 -6.22 22.49
N MET A 454 -15.72 -7.15 21.53
CA MET A 454 -16.97 -7.56 20.86
C MET A 454 -18.01 -8.07 21.86
N ALA A 455 -17.62 -8.94 22.80
CA ALA A 455 -18.50 -9.44 23.85
C ALA A 455 -19.01 -8.32 24.77
N ARG A 456 -18.19 -7.30 25.07
CA ARG A 456 -18.59 -6.14 25.87
C ARG A 456 -19.63 -5.30 25.14
N VAL A 457 -19.40 -5.00 23.86
CA VAL A 457 -20.35 -4.25 23.01
C VAL A 457 -21.67 -5.02 22.91
N PHE A 458 -21.62 -6.33 22.64
CA PHE A 458 -22.81 -7.16 22.54
C PHE A 458 -23.62 -7.22 23.85
N LYS A 459 -22.94 -7.34 25.00
CA LYS A 459 -23.60 -7.26 26.32
C LYS A 459 -24.22 -5.89 26.59
N GLY A 460 -23.57 -4.82 26.14
CA GLY A 460 -24.09 -3.45 26.22
C GLY A 460 -25.36 -3.26 25.36
N MET A 461 -25.36 -3.79 24.13
CA MET A 461 -26.53 -3.75 23.24
C MET A 461 -27.72 -4.54 23.78
N LEU A 462 -27.47 -5.62 24.52
CA LEU A 462 -28.50 -6.43 25.20
C LEU A 462 -28.98 -5.84 26.53
N GLY A 463 -28.63 -4.60 26.86
CA GLY A 463 -29.08 -3.93 28.10
C GLY A 463 -28.45 -4.49 29.38
N LYS A 464 -27.45 -5.39 29.27
CA LYS A 464 -26.71 -5.96 30.42
C LYS A 464 -25.44 -5.16 30.70
N GLY A 465 -25.52 -3.84 30.58
CA GLY A 465 -24.42 -2.94 30.92
C GLY A 465 -24.28 -2.81 32.43
N THR A 466 -23.21 -3.37 33.00
CA THR A 466 -22.74 -2.98 34.32
C THR A 466 -22.51 -1.46 34.32
N LYS A 467 -22.98 -0.76 35.36
CA LYS A 467 -22.80 0.69 35.54
C LYS A 467 -21.38 1.09 35.13
N THR A 468 -21.29 2.09 34.27
CA THR A 468 -20.05 2.73 33.83
C THR A 468 -19.20 3.06 35.06
N GLN A 469 -18.15 2.29 35.31
CA GLN A 469 -16.98 2.87 35.96
C GLN A 469 -16.32 3.69 34.86
N THR A 470 -16.39 5.01 35.02
CA THR A 470 -15.48 5.95 34.39
C THR A 470 -14.09 5.35 34.51
N VAL A 471 -13.50 4.97 33.38
CA VAL A 471 -12.06 4.67 33.36
C VAL A 471 -11.41 6.02 33.57
N GLU A 472 -11.15 6.37 34.83
CA GLU A 472 -10.01 7.22 35.13
C GLU A 472 -8.82 6.52 34.48
N THR A 473 -8.20 7.21 33.54
CA THR A 473 -6.89 6.85 33.02
C THR A 473 -5.94 6.95 34.22
N VAL A 474 -5.85 5.88 35.01
CA VAL A 474 -4.85 5.74 36.07
C VAL A 474 -3.51 5.63 35.35
N GLY A 475 -2.86 6.79 35.18
CA GLY A 475 -1.42 6.85 35.09
C GLY A 475 -0.88 6.15 36.32
N LYS A 476 -0.31 4.96 36.12
CA LYS A 476 0.35 4.23 37.19
C LYS A 476 1.66 4.99 37.47
N SER A 477 1.60 6.00 38.34
CA SER A 477 2.76 6.50 39.04
C SER A 477 3.33 5.32 39.83
N LEU A 478 4.50 4.84 39.42
CA LEU A 478 5.31 3.98 40.27
C LEU A 478 5.65 4.83 41.50
N GLU A 479 5.16 4.41 42.65
CA GLU A 479 5.56 4.97 43.95
C GLU A 479 7.09 4.93 44.04
N SER A 480 7.64 6.08 44.42
CA SER A 480 9.00 6.25 44.87
C SER A 480 9.28 5.29 46.03
N GLU A 481 10.24 4.39 45.86
CA GLU A 481 10.94 3.80 47.00
C GLU A 481 11.66 4.93 47.76
N GLU A 482 11.35 5.05 49.05
CA GLU A 482 11.98 5.98 49.99
C GLU A 482 13.50 5.85 49.98
N PRO A 483 14.26 6.96 50.08
CA PRO A 483 15.68 6.89 50.37
C PRO A 483 15.89 6.41 51.81
N ALA A 484 16.63 5.32 51.97
CA ALA A 484 17.09 4.83 53.27
C ALA A 484 17.84 5.93 54.03
N ALA A 485 17.40 6.18 55.26
CA ALA A 485 17.96 7.17 56.17
C ALA A 485 19.45 6.93 56.47
N GLU A 486 20.22 8.03 56.50
CA GLU A 486 21.59 8.10 57.02
C GLU A 486 21.64 7.64 58.49
N PRO A 487 22.70 6.91 58.91
CA PRO A 487 22.96 6.71 60.32
C PRO A 487 23.67 7.93 60.91
N GLU A 488 23.01 8.56 61.89
CA GLU A 488 23.59 9.53 62.81
C GLU A 488 24.85 8.95 63.48
N LYS A 489 25.97 9.67 63.36
CA LYS A 489 27.11 9.54 64.25
C LYS A 489 26.77 10.19 65.59
N LYS A 490 26.87 9.44 66.70
CA LYS A 490 27.23 9.98 68.02
C LYS A 490 28.14 9.01 68.77
N GLU A 491 29.32 9.56 69.08
CA GLU A 491 30.33 9.29 70.12
C GLU A 491 30.80 7.86 70.42
#